data_AF-A0A523PHB6-F1
#
_entry.id   AF-A0A523PHB6-F1
#
_cell.length_a   1.000
_cell.length_b   1.000
_cell.length_c   1.000
_cell.angle_alpha   90.00
_cell.angle_beta   90.00
_cell.angle_gamma   90.00
#
_symmetry.space_group_name_H-M   'P 1'
#
loop_
_entity.id
_entity.type
_entity.pdbx_description
1 polymer ?
#
loop_
_entity_poly.entity_id
_entity_poly.type
_entity_poly.pdbx_seq_one_letter_code
_entity_poly.pdbx_strand_id
1 'polypeptide(L)'
;MELTKIYLEQSRLDDAEKLLGRTNKLDSEEIALVAYIEFARIAADALPIAELEQAISLDSNNCDAHHKLSALQVLENDYDPALQQLLELVKRNRKFGDDAGRRHMVALFNMLGDSNDLVAKYRNLLSMALN
;
A
#
# COMPACT_ATOMS: atom_id res chain seq x y z
N MET A 1 -14.82 17.34 -2.95
CA MET A 1 -15.96 16.60 -3.53
C MET A 1 -15.57 15.79 -4.78
N GLU A 2 -14.28 15.64 -5.13
CA GLU A 2 -13.86 14.79 -6.27
C GLU A 2 -13.50 13.35 -5.85
N LEU A 3 -12.92 13.15 -4.67
CA LEU A 3 -12.68 11.83 -4.07
C LEU A 3 -13.98 11.02 -3.91
N THR A 4 -15.10 11.70 -3.65
CA THR A 4 -16.42 11.08 -3.45
C THR A 4 -16.97 10.40 -4.72
N LYS A 5 -16.47 10.76 -5.91
CA LYS A 5 -16.90 10.17 -7.20
C LYS A 5 -16.12 8.90 -7.58
N ILE A 6 -15.03 8.61 -6.87
CA ILE A 6 -14.25 7.36 -6.98
C ILE A 6 -14.94 6.21 -6.23
N TYR A 7 -15.76 6.52 -5.22
CA TYR A 7 -16.44 5.53 -4.37
C TYR A 7 -17.60 4.77 -5.04
N LEU A 8 -18.05 5.13 -6.25
CA LEU A 8 -19.36 4.69 -6.71
C LEU A 8 -19.42 3.40 -7.54
N GLU A 9 -18.32 2.79 -7.98
CA GLU A 9 -18.46 1.55 -8.73
C GLU A 9 -17.31 0.61 -8.43
N GLN A 10 -17.57 -0.43 -7.62
CA GLN A 10 -16.77 -1.66 -7.62
C GLN A 10 -16.59 -2.20 -9.06
N SER A 11 -17.47 -1.84 -10.01
CA SER A 11 -17.33 -2.08 -11.45
C SER A 11 -16.31 -1.16 -12.17
N ARG A 12 -15.99 0.03 -11.66
CA ARG A 12 -14.98 0.94 -12.26
C ARG A 12 -13.55 0.58 -11.91
N LEU A 13 -13.34 -0.23 -10.87
CA LEU A 13 -12.00 -0.71 -10.50
C LEU A 13 -11.47 -1.70 -11.54
N ASP A 14 -12.33 -2.62 -11.99
CA ASP A 14 -11.99 -3.59 -13.04
C ASP A 14 -11.83 -2.89 -14.42
N ASP A 15 -12.60 -1.83 -14.66
CA ASP A 15 -12.47 -1.01 -15.87
C ASP A 15 -11.22 -0.12 -15.84
N ALA A 16 -10.81 0.40 -14.67
CA ALA A 16 -9.54 1.10 -14.50
C ALA A 16 -8.37 0.15 -14.82
N GLU A 17 -8.35 -1.05 -14.24
CA GLU A 17 -7.33 -2.08 -14.55
C GLU A 17 -7.26 -2.41 -16.06
N LYS A 18 -8.41 -2.55 -16.73
CA LYS A 18 -8.48 -2.78 -18.19
C LYS A 18 -8.00 -1.59 -19.02
N LEU A 19 -8.25 -0.36 -18.58
CA LEU A 19 -7.83 0.85 -19.27
C LEU A 19 -6.31 1.04 -19.18
N LEU A 20 -5.75 0.76 -18.00
CA LEU A 20 -4.32 0.82 -17.72
C LEU A 20 -3.53 -0.27 -18.45
N GLY A 21 -4.14 -1.42 -18.72
CA GLY A 21 -3.54 -2.48 -19.55
C GLY A 21 -3.40 -2.14 -21.05
N ARG A 22 -3.94 -1.01 -21.52
CA ARG A 22 -3.92 -0.60 -22.95
C ARG A 22 -2.81 0.38 -23.30
N THR A 23 -2.19 1.03 -22.32
CA THR A 23 -1.10 1.98 -22.53
C THR A 23 0.22 1.28 -22.20
N ASN A 24 1.17 1.26 -23.16
CA ASN A 24 2.49 0.64 -22.95
C ASN A 24 3.34 1.35 -21.88
N LYS A 25 2.85 2.44 -21.29
CA LYS A 25 3.47 3.16 -20.18
C LYS A 25 2.39 3.93 -19.42
N LEU A 26 2.19 3.59 -18.15
CA LEU A 26 1.42 4.40 -17.24
C LEU A 26 2.22 5.64 -16.87
N ASP A 27 1.56 6.79 -16.76
CA ASP A 27 2.17 7.96 -16.15
C ASP A 27 2.17 7.88 -14.62
N SER A 28 2.82 8.83 -13.96
CA SER A 28 2.96 8.82 -12.50
C SER A 28 1.64 8.98 -11.75
N GLU A 29 0.66 9.68 -12.32
CA GLU A 29 -0.67 9.86 -11.71
C GLU A 29 -1.50 8.57 -11.83
N GLU A 30 -1.45 7.90 -12.98
CA GLU A 30 -2.08 6.61 -13.20
C GLU A 30 -1.51 5.54 -12.24
N ILE A 31 -0.19 5.49 -12.07
CA ILE A 31 0.47 4.56 -11.12
C ILE A 31 0.02 4.82 -9.68
N ALA A 32 -0.07 6.09 -9.28
CA ALA A 32 -0.52 6.47 -7.94
C ALA A 32 -1.99 6.07 -7.71
N LEU A 33 -2.84 6.27 -8.72
CA LEU A 33 -4.26 5.90 -8.64
C LEU A 33 -4.45 4.38 -8.52
N VAL A 34 -3.68 3.57 -9.26
CA VAL A 34 -3.68 2.11 -9.12
C VAL A 34 -3.33 1.69 -7.71
N ALA A 35 -2.25 2.24 -7.17
CA ALA A 35 -1.80 1.93 -5.82
C ALA A 35 -2.90 2.24 -4.80
N TYR A 36 -3.53 3.42 -4.92
CA TYR A 36 -4.62 3.82 -4.03
C TYR A 36 -5.82 2.87 -4.12
N ILE A 37 -6.18 2.42 -5.33
CA ILE A 37 -7.23 1.42 -5.54
C ILE A 37 -6.88 0.08 -4.87
N GLU A 38 -5.64 -0.39 -5.03
CA GLU A 38 -5.19 -1.63 -4.38
C GLU A 38 -5.32 -1.51 -2.85
N PHE A 39 -4.85 -0.42 -2.25
CA PHE A 39 -5.01 -0.17 -0.81
C PHE A 39 -6.48 -0.08 -0.40
N ALA A 40 -7.34 0.56 -1.18
CA ALA A 40 -8.77 0.60 -0.91
C ALA A 40 -9.41 -0.80 -0.91
N ARG A 41 -9.00 -1.68 -1.83
CA ARG A 41 -9.46 -3.08 -1.85
C ARG A 41 -8.97 -3.87 -0.62
N ILE A 42 -7.73 -3.67 -0.20
CA ILE A 42 -7.17 -4.33 0.99
C ILE A 42 -7.90 -3.87 2.26
N ALA A 43 -8.21 -2.58 2.35
CA ALA A 43 -8.89 -1.98 3.49
C ALA A 43 -10.39 -2.32 3.57
N ALA A 44 -11.03 -2.72 2.45
CA ALA A 44 -12.47 -2.95 2.39
C ALA A 44 -12.96 -4.01 3.38
N ASP A 45 -12.16 -5.05 3.62
CA ASP A 45 -12.44 -6.14 4.56
C ASP A 45 -11.52 -6.09 5.80
N ALA A 46 -10.93 -4.94 6.09
CA ALA A 46 -10.04 -4.77 7.23
C ALA A 46 -10.82 -4.55 8.54
N LEU A 47 -10.30 -5.13 9.62
CA LEU A 47 -10.76 -4.77 10.97
C LEU A 47 -10.35 -3.33 11.31
N PRO A 48 -10.99 -2.69 12.30
CA PRO A 48 -10.56 -1.39 12.81
C PRO A 48 -9.07 -1.38 13.19
N ILE A 49 -8.42 -0.22 13.03
CA ILE A 49 -6.98 -0.03 13.31
C ILE A 49 -6.59 -0.61 14.67
N ALA A 50 -7.34 -0.32 15.73
CA ALA A 50 -7.04 -0.79 17.08
C ALA A 50 -7.06 -2.32 17.21
N GLU A 51 -7.94 -3.01 16.47
CA GLU A 51 -8.01 -4.48 16.46
C GLU A 51 -6.84 -5.07 15.67
N LEU A 52 -6.42 -4.43 14.58
CA LEU A 52 -5.24 -4.84 13.82
C LEU A 52 -3.96 -4.64 14.64
N GLU A 53 -3.83 -3.52 15.36
CA GLU A 53 -2.73 -3.26 16.28
C GLU A 53 -2.69 -4.30 17.41
N GLN A 54 -3.85 -4.65 17.98
CA GLN A 54 -3.94 -5.71 18.97
C GLN A 54 -3.54 -7.07 18.37
N ALA A 55 -4.00 -7.39 17.17
CA ALA A 55 -3.62 -8.63 16.49
C ALA A 55 -2.10 -8.72 16.25
N ILE A 56 -1.46 -7.61 15.85
CA ILE A 56 0.00 -7.52 15.69
C ILE A 56 0.72 -7.64 17.04
N SER A 57 0.17 -7.07 18.11
CA SER A 57 0.74 -7.21 19.45
C SER A 57 0.67 -8.65 19.98
N LEU A 58 -0.35 -9.42 19.58
CA LEU A 58 -0.51 -10.82 19.97
C LEU A 58 0.32 -11.75 19.10
N ASP A 59 0.37 -11.48 17.80
CA ASP A 59 1.22 -12.18 16.83
C ASP A 59 1.90 -11.17 15.93
N SER A 60 3.16 -10.87 16.27
CA SER A 60 3.96 -9.95 15.46
C SER A 60 4.22 -10.50 14.06
N ASN A 61 4.08 -11.80 13.77
CA ASN A 61 4.28 -12.33 12.43
C ASN A 61 3.01 -12.30 11.56
N ASN A 62 1.93 -11.69 12.04
CA ASN A 62 0.67 -11.59 11.31
C ASN A 62 0.79 -10.63 10.11
N CYS A 63 1.22 -11.20 8.98
CA CYS A 63 1.47 -10.48 7.74
C CYS A 63 0.20 -9.83 7.18
N ASP A 64 -0.96 -10.48 7.32
CA ASP A 64 -2.24 -9.94 6.88
C ASP A 64 -2.63 -8.70 7.70
N ALA A 65 -2.42 -8.71 9.02
CA ALA A 65 -2.70 -7.56 9.87
C ALA A 65 -1.78 -6.37 9.55
N HIS A 66 -0.48 -6.62 9.35
CA HIS A 66 0.46 -5.58 8.88
C HIS A 66 0.02 -4.99 7.53
N HIS A 67 -0.40 -5.84 6.60
CA HIS A 67 -0.81 -5.38 5.28
C HIS A 67 -2.09 -4.54 5.33
N LYS A 68 -3.12 -5.00 6.04
CA LYS A 68 -4.38 -4.27 6.22
C LYS A 68 -4.20 -2.96 6.99
N LEU A 69 -3.38 -2.96 8.03
CA LEU A 69 -3.08 -1.74 8.79
C LEU A 69 -2.38 -0.71 7.91
N SER A 70 -1.42 -1.14 7.09
CA SER A 70 -0.77 -0.24 6.13
C SER A 70 -1.77 0.38 5.16
N ALA A 71 -2.74 -0.40 4.67
CA ALA A 71 -3.74 0.07 3.73
C ALA A 71 -4.64 1.14 4.34
N LEU A 72 -5.13 0.93 5.56
CA LEU A 72 -5.93 1.93 6.29
C LEU A 72 -5.13 3.22 6.50
N GLN A 73 -3.87 3.11 6.91
CA GLN A 73 -2.99 4.27 7.13
C GLN A 73 -2.74 5.06 5.83
N VAL A 74 -2.56 4.39 4.69
CA VAL A 74 -2.45 5.07 3.38
C VAL A 74 -3.72 5.85 3.05
N LEU A 75 -4.90 5.26 3.27
CA LEU A 75 -6.18 5.93 2.98
C LEU A 75 -6.41 7.16 3.88
N GLU A 76 -5.82 7.16 5.09
CA GLU A 76 -5.80 8.29 6.01
C GLU A 76 -4.68 9.31 5.70
N ASN A 77 -3.86 9.08 4.67
CA ASN A 77 -2.65 9.84 4.32
C ASN A 77 -1.53 9.78 5.37
N ASP A 78 -1.55 8.78 6.24
CA ASP A 78 -0.54 8.56 7.27
C ASP A 78 0.60 7.67 6.75
N TYR A 79 1.46 8.27 5.92
CA TYR A 79 2.42 7.52 5.11
C TYR A 79 3.61 6.95 5.87
N ASP A 80 4.09 7.60 6.93
CA ASP A 80 5.23 7.09 7.71
C ASP A 80 4.87 5.78 8.44
N PRO A 81 3.75 5.70 9.17
CA PRO A 81 3.27 4.44 9.75
C PRO A 81 2.95 3.39 8.70
N ALA A 82 2.31 3.76 7.58
CA ALA A 82 2.02 2.81 6.52
C ALA A 82 3.28 2.15 5.95
N LEU A 83 4.31 2.95 5.65
CA LEU A 83 5.60 2.46 5.16
C LEU A 83 6.31 1.60 6.20
N GLN A 84 6.17 1.91 7.49
CA GLN A 84 6.68 1.07 8.57
C GLN A 84 6.01 -0.31 8.56
N GLN A 85 4.67 -0.38 8.46
CA GLN A 85 3.96 -1.65 8.42
C GLN A 85 4.33 -2.51 7.20
N LEU A 86 4.49 -1.88 6.03
CA LEU A 86 4.94 -2.58 4.82
C LEU A 86 6.39 -3.07 4.91
N LEU A 87 7.28 -2.30 5.54
CA LEU A 87 8.64 -2.75 5.80
C LEU A 87 8.67 -3.95 6.76
N GLU A 88 7.84 -3.91 7.80
CA GLU A 88 7.69 -5.02 8.73
C GLU A 88 7.16 -6.29 8.03
N LEU A 89 6.24 -6.13 7.08
CA LEU A 89 5.75 -7.21 6.21
C LEU A 89 6.88 -7.81 5.36
N VAL A 90 7.73 -6.98 4.72
CA VAL A 90 8.89 -7.45 3.93
C VAL A 90 9.86 -8.25 4.80
N LYS A 91 10.18 -7.77 6.00
CA LYS A 91 11.10 -8.43 6.93
C LYS A 91 10.58 -9.79 7.42
N ARG A 92 9.27 -9.91 7.64
CA ARG A 92 8.64 -11.16 8.14
C ARG A 92 8.44 -12.18 7.04
N ASN A 93 7.85 -11.76 5.93
CA ASN A 93 7.53 -12.64 4.83
C ASN A 93 7.57 -11.88 3.51
N ARG A 94 8.77 -11.82 2.92
CA ARG A 94 9.00 -11.24 1.60
C ARG A 94 8.09 -11.82 0.51
N LYS A 95 7.65 -13.08 0.61
CA LYS A 95 6.82 -13.73 -0.43
C LYS A 95 5.32 -13.52 -0.23
N PHE A 96 4.91 -12.84 0.85
CA PHE A 96 3.50 -12.58 1.12
C PHE A 96 2.85 -11.82 -0.03
N GLY A 97 1.70 -12.29 -0.51
CA GLY A 97 0.89 -11.61 -1.52
C GLY A 97 1.62 -11.31 -2.84
N ASP A 98 2.50 -12.21 -3.28
CA ASP A 98 3.39 -11.98 -4.43
C ASP A 98 4.24 -10.71 -4.25
N ASP A 99 5.02 -10.69 -3.16
CA ASP A 99 5.93 -9.60 -2.81
C ASP A 99 5.18 -8.26 -2.55
N ALA A 100 3.97 -8.37 -2.02
CA ALA A 100 3.06 -7.25 -1.77
C ALA A 100 3.72 -6.14 -0.94
N GLY A 101 4.49 -6.49 0.10
CA GLY A 101 5.19 -5.51 0.92
C GLY A 101 6.11 -4.59 0.10
N ARG A 102 7.01 -5.17 -0.70
CA ARG A 102 7.93 -4.40 -1.55
C ARG A 102 7.17 -3.64 -2.65
N ARG A 103 6.21 -4.29 -3.31
CA ARG A 103 5.43 -3.67 -4.39
C ARG A 103 4.70 -2.42 -3.91
N HIS A 104 4.01 -2.50 -2.78
CA HIS A 104 3.28 -1.37 -2.20
C HIS A 104 4.22 -0.26 -1.68
N MET A 105 5.39 -0.59 -1.11
CA MET A 105 6.38 0.45 -0.76
C MET A 105 6.85 1.23 -1.99
N VAL A 106 7.17 0.53 -3.09
CA VAL A 106 7.57 1.16 -4.36
C VAL A 106 6.45 2.04 -4.91
N ALA A 107 5.21 1.57 -4.85
CA ALA A 107 4.04 2.33 -5.29
C ALA A 107 3.87 3.63 -4.48
N LEU A 108 4.01 3.57 -3.15
CA LEU A 108 4.00 4.75 -2.29
C LEU A 108 5.18 5.70 -2.57
N PHE A 109 6.37 5.19 -2.89
CA PHE A 109 7.50 6.03 -3.28
C PHE A 109 7.22 6.83 -4.55
N ASN A 110 6.59 6.20 -5.55
CA ASN A 110 6.21 6.87 -6.78
C ASN A 110 5.15 7.94 -6.53
N MET A 111 4.18 7.66 -5.65
CA MET A 111 3.12 8.60 -5.27
C MET A 111 3.64 9.81 -4.48
N LEU A 112 4.55 9.58 -3.53
CA LEU A 112 5.12 10.65 -2.68
C LEU A 112 6.22 11.45 -3.39
N GLY A 113 6.80 10.89 -4.44
CA GLY A 113 7.89 11.49 -5.22
C GLY A 113 9.28 11.27 -4.62
N ASP A 114 10.28 11.27 -5.50
CA ASP A 114 11.68 10.96 -5.16
C ASP A 114 12.33 11.95 -4.17
N SER A 115 11.84 13.19 -4.12
CA SER A 115 12.38 14.25 -3.25
C SER A 115 11.82 14.21 -1.83
N ASN A 116 10.93 13.27 -1.50
CA ASN A 116 10.33 13.17 -0.18
C ASN A 116 11.29 12.48 0.81
N ASP A 117 11.49 13.08 1.98
CA ASP A 117 12.39 12.56 3.03
C ASP A 117 11.99 11.16 3.52
N LEU A 118 10.68 10.86 3.59
CA LEU A 118 10.20 9.52 3.93
C LEU A 118 10.64 8.50 2.87
N VAL A 119 10.55 8.85 1.60
CA VAL A 119 10.95 7.97 0.49
C VAL A 119 12.44 7.64 0.59
N ALA A 120 13.29 8.65 0.84
CA ALA A 120 14.72 8.43 1.04
C ALA A 120 15.01 7.49 2.23
N LYS A 121 14.37 7.73 3.38
CA LYS A 121 14.48 6.89 4.59
C LYS A 121 14.09 5.43 4.29
N TYR A 122 12.92 5.21 3.72
CA TYR A 122 12.38 3.86 3.55
C TYR A 122 13.01 3.08 2.39
N ARG A 123 13.54 3.75 1.35
CA ARG A 123 14.36 3.08 0.32
C ARG A 123 15.62 2.45 0.91
N ASN A 124 16.30 3.17 1.81
CA ASN A 124 17.47 2.64 2.50
C ASN A 124 17.10 1.43 3.38
N LEU A 125 16.04 1.55 4.18
CA LEU A 125 15.58 0.45 5.03
C LEU A 125 15.12 -0.77 4.23
N LEU A 126 14.44 -0.56 3.10
CA LEU A 126 14.01 -1.64 2.22
C LEU A 126 15.20 -2.35 1.58
N SER A 127 16.19 -1.61 1.10
CA SER A 127 17.44 -2.19 0.57
C SER A 127 18.12 -3.08 1.61
N MET A 128 18.23 -2.60 2.86
CA MET A 128 18.81 -3.38 3.95
C MET A 128 18.02 -4.65 4.29
N ALA A 129 16.70 -4.63 4.16
CA ALA A 129 15.84 -5.78 4.42
C ALA A 129 15.85 -6.83 3.30
N LEU A 130 16.36 -6.50 2.11
CA LEU A 130 16.39 -7.38 0.94
C LEU A 130 17.75 -8.05 0.68
N ASN A 131 18.80 -7.56 1.35
CA ASN A 131 20.16 -8.10 1.30
C ASN A 131 20.32 -9.32 2.22
#